data_AF-A0A2D4KL39-F1
#
_entry.id   AF-A0A2D4KL39-F1
#
_cell.length_a   1.000
_cell.length_b   1.000
_cell.length_c   1.000
_cell.angle_alpha   90.00
_cell.angle_beta   90.00
_cell.angle_gamma   90.00
#
_symmetry.space_group_name_H-M   'P 1'
#
loop_
_entity.id
_entity.type
_entity.pdbx_description
1 polymer ?
#
loop_
_entity_poly.entity_id
_entity_poly.type
_entity_poly.pdbx_seq_one_letter_code
_entity_poly.pdbx_strand_id
1 'polypeptide(L)'
;MLAEIYNKAGVPKGLFNVVQGGAATGQFLCQHPDVAKVSFTGSVPTGVKIMEMAAKGIKPVTLELGGKSPLIIFSDCVLDNAVKGALMANFLTQGEVCCNGTRVFVQQTALEAFTKEVVKQTQNIKIGDPLLQDTRMGALINKAHLEKVLSFVKQAKEQGAEVLCGGDAFVPDDPSLKNGFYMSPCVLEISSVPT
;
A
#
# COMPACT_ATOMS: atom_id res chain seq x y z
N MET A 1 4.30 -9.74 21.79
CA MET A 1 2.96 -10.33 21.58
C MET A 1 2.97 -11.71 20.93
N LEU A 2 3.28 -11.90 19.62
CA LEU A 2 3.16 -13.23 18.98
C LEU A 2 4.08 -14.30 19.60
N ALA A 3 5.36 -13.99 19.84
CA ALA A 3 6.30 -14.91 20.48
C ALA A 3 5.82 -15.35 21.88
N GLU A 4 5.20 -14.45 22.65
CA GLU A 4 4.64 -14.77 23.96
C GLU A 4 3.46 -15.73 23.85
N ILE A 5 2.61 -15.59 22.82
CA ILE A 5 1.50 -16.51 22.56
C ILE A 5 2.04 -17.90 22.23
N TYR A 6 3.04 -18.01 21.36
CA TYR A 6 3.70 -19.29 21.04
C TYR A 6 4.29 -19.94 22.29
N ASN A 7 4.96 -19.15 23.13
CA ASN A 7 5.51 -19.63 24.40
C ASN A 7 4.41 -20.13 25.35
N LYS A 8 3.31 -19.38 25.50
CA LYS A 8 2.15 -19.80 26.32
C LYS A 8 1.46 -21.05 25.79
N ALA A 9 1.47 -21.26 24.47
CA ALA A 9 0.93 -22.45 23.82
C ALA A 9 1.81 -23.71 23.99
N GLY A 10 2.98 -23.59 24.64
CA GLY A 10 3.87 -24.73 24.90
C GLY A 10 4.77 -25.11 23.73
N VAL A 11 5.00 -24.19 22.79
CA VAL A 11 5.93 -24.40 21.66
C VAL A 11 7.33 -24.72 22.19
N PRO A 12 8.02 -25.76 21.66
CA PRO A 12 9.37 -26.11 22.09
C PRO A 12 10.35 -24.93 22.00
N LYS A 13 11.28 -24.84 22.95
CA LYS A 13 12.32 -23.81 22.96
C LYS A 13 13.13 -23.86 21.67
N GLY A 14 13.32 -22.70 21.04
CA GLY A 14 14.07 -22.56 19.79
C GLY A 14 13.28 -22.88 18.52
N LEU A 15 12.05 -23.41 18.60
CA LEU A 15 11.23 -23.67 17.40
C LEU A 15 10.78 -22.37 16.72
N PHE A 16 10.46 -21.34 17.50
CA PHE A 16 10.10 -20.01 17.00
C PHE A 16 10.98 -18.96 17.67
N ASN A 17 11.67 -18.16 16.86
CA ASN A 17 12.55 -17.10 17.33
C ASN A 17 12.18 -15.80 16.63
N VAL A 18 12.15 -14.70 17.38
CA VAL A 18 11.94 -13.34 16.83
C VAL A 18 13.20 -12.55 17.09
N VAL A 19 13.76 -11.98 16.02
CA VAL A 19 14.93 -11.10 16.10
C VAL A 19 14.51 -9.74 15.55
N GLN A 20 14.62 -8.70 16.39
CA GLN A 20 14.28 -7.34 16.00
C GLN A 20 15.48 -6.65 15.35
N GLY A 21 15.23 -5.83 14.35
CA GLY A 21 16.23 -4.95 13.76
C GLY A 21 15.92 -4.54 12.33
N GLY A 22 16.83 -3.77 11.75
CA GLY A 22 16.72 -3.27 10.38
C GLY A 22 17.46 -4.14 9.36
N ALA A 23 18.00 -3.47 8.34
CA ALA A 23 18.68 -4.13 7.22
C ALA A 23 19.84 -5.05 7.65
N ALA A 24 20.63 -4.66 8.67
CA ALA A 24 21.75 -5.46 9.15
C ALA A 24 21.32 -6.83 9.70
N THR A 25 20.25 -6.86 10.52
CA THR A 25 19.67 -8.10 11.05
C THR A 25 19.14 -8.99 9.93
N GLY A 26 18.40 -8.40 8.98
CA GLY A 26 17.88 -9.13 7.82
C GLY A 26 18.99 -9.72 6.94
N GLN A 27 20.06 -8.97 6.71
CA GLN A 27 21.24 -9.43 5.98
C GLN A 27 21.91 -10.62 6.67
N PHE A 28 22.12 -10.53 8.00
CA PHE A 28 22.72 -11.62 8.76
C PHE A 28 21.89 -12.90 8.67
N LEU A 29 20.55 -12.81 8.84
CA LEU A 29 19.65 -13.95 8.70
C LEU A 29 19.70 -14.57 7.30
N CYS A 30 19.71 -13.75 6.25
CA CYS A 30 19.78 -14.23 4.87
C CYS A 30 21.10 -14.96 4.59
N GLN A 31 22.21 -14.52 5.19
CA GLN A 31 23.55 -15.07 4.96
C GLN A 31 23.91 -16.23 5.90
N HIS A 32 23.22 -16.38 7.03
CA HIS A 32 23.57 -17.37 8.05
C HIS A 32 23.58 -18.81 7.51
N PRO A 33 24.66 -19.60 7.69
CA PRO A 33 24.78 -20.93 7.08
C PRO A 33 23.64 -21.88 7.46
N ASP A 34 23.14 -21.81 8.70
CA ASP A 34 22.08 -22.71 9.18
C ASP A 34 20.65 -22.33 8.75
N VAL A 35 20.46 -21.18 8.08
CA VAL A 35 19.15 -20.81 7.53
C VAL A 35 18.97 -21.51 6.19
N ALA A 36 18.13 -22.54 6.17
CA ALA A 36 17.90 -23.37 4.99
C ALA A 36 16.99 -22.72 3.93
N LYS A 37 16.10 -21.81 4.32
CA LYS A 37 15.14 -21.14 3.43
C LYS A 37 14.91 -19.70 3.86
N VAL A 38 14.71 -18.81 2.89
CA VAL A 38 14.30 -17.42 3.14
C VAL A 38 12.90 -17.18 2.55
N SER A 39 12.04 -16.54 3.32
CA SER A 39 10.75 -16.02 2.86
C SER A 39 10.71 -14.53 3.12
N PHE A 40 10.42 -13.74 2.09
CA PHE A 40 10.45 -12.28 2.17
C PHE A 40 9.23 -11.66 1.51
N THR A 41 8.63 -10.70 2.20
CA THR A 41 7.57 -9.84 1.69
C THR A 41 8.03 -8.39 1.81
N GLY A 42 8.01 -7.64 0.71
CA GLY A 42 8.48 -6.26 0.69
C GLY A 42 8.62 -5.71 -0.72
N SER A 43 9.68 -4.94 -0.97
CA SER A 43 9.90 -4.29 -2.27
C SER A 43 10.77 -5.11 -3.21
N VAL A 44 10.56 -4.94 -4.53
CA VAL A 44 11.40 -5.58 -5.57
C VAL A 44 12.91 -5.33 -5.34
N PRO A 45 13.39 -4.09 -5.12
CA PRO A 45 14.83 -3.86 -4.91
C PRO A 45 15.41 -4.60 -3.71
N THR A 46 14.63 -4.76 -2.63
CA THR A 46 15.06 -5.56 -1.46
C THR A 46 15.02 -7.06 -1.76
N GLY A 47 13.99 -7.52 -2.48
CA GLY A 47 13.87 -8.92 -2.90
C GLY A 47 15.05 -9.39 -3.76
N VAL A 48 15.51 -8.54 -4.69
CA VAL A 48 16.71 -8.79 -5.50
C VAL A 48 17.93 -9.01 -4.60
N LYS A 49 18.19 -8.10 -3.65
CA LYS A 49 19.31 -8.23 -2.69
C LYS A 49 19.22 -9.50 -1.86
N ILE A 50 18.01 -9.88 -1.44
CA ILE A 50 17.80 -11.12 -0.67
C ILE A 50 18.11 -12.35 -1.51
N MET A 51 17.65 -12.38 -2.77
CA MET A 51 17.95 -13.47 -3.71
C MET A 51 19.45 -13.59 -3.98
N GLU A 52 20.15 -12.47 -4.18
CA GLU A 52 21.62 -12.43 -4.34
C GLU A 52 22.35 -13.00 -3.12
N MET A 53 21.94 -12.61 -1.91
CA MET A 53 22.54 -13.13 -0.68
C MET A 53 22.26 -14.61 -0.46
N ALA A 54 21.03 -15.06 -0.76
CA ALA A 54 20.60 -16.44 -0.63
C ALA A 54 21.34 -17.40 -1.58
N ALA A 55 21.76 -16.90 -2.75
CA ALA A 55 22.47 -17.69 -3.77
C ALA A 55 23.77 -18.30 -3.25
N LYS A 56 24.50 -17.63 -2.34
CA LYS A 56 25.76 -18.15 -1.75
C LYS A 56 25.57 -19.49 -1.03
N GLY A 57 24.40 -19.73 -0.46
CA GLY A 57 24.05 -20.98 0.22
C GLY A 57 23.07 -21.85 -0.57
N ILE A 58 22.78 -21.52 -1.83
CA ILE A 58 21.77 -22.19 -2.67
C ILE A 58 20.42 -22.33 -1.93
N LYS A 59 20.04 -21.28 -1.20
CA LYS A 59 18.84 -21.29 -0.36
C LYS A 59 17.60 -21.04 -1.21
N PRO A 60 16.54 -21.86 -1.11
CA PRO A 60 15.25 -21.53 -1.72
C PRO A 60 14.71 -20.21 -1.17
N VAL A 61 14.23 -19.35 -2.07
CA VAL A 61 13.59 -18.07 -1.73
C VAL A 61 12.12 -18.06 -2.12
N THR A 62 11.27 -17.49 -1.27
CA THR A 62 9.90 -17.09 -1.63
C THR A 62 9.82 -15.58 -1.50
N LEU A 63 9.40 -14.89 -2.56
CA LEU A 63 9.45 -13.43 -2.68
C LEU A 63 8.07 -12.88 -3.06
N GLU A 64 7.49 -12.06 -2.19
CA GLU A 64 6.23 -11.33 -2.43
C GLU A 64 6.55 -9.83 -2.51
N LEU A 65 6.57 -9.26 -3.72
CA LEU A 65 7.33 -8.01 -4.00
C LEU A 65 6.49 -6.78 -4.34
N GLY A 66 5.20 -6.80 -3.99
CA GLY A 66 4.24 -5.76 -4.35
C GLY A 66 3.75 -5.87 -5.80
N GLY A 67 3.01 -4.87 -6.26
CA GLY A 67 2.44 -4.85 -7.60
C GLY A 67 1.89 -3.50 -8.02
N LYS A 68 1.43 -3.44 -9.27
CA LYS A 68 0.66 -2.32 -9.83
C LYS A 68 -0.66 -2.86 -10.40
N SER A 69 -1.45 -3.47 -9.54
CA SER A 69 -2.62 -4.27 -9.94
C SER A 69 -3.64 -3.42 -10.71
N PRO A 70 -4.15 -3.91 -11.86
CA PRO A 70 -5.24 -3.26 -12.57
C PRO A 70 -6.59 -3.63 -11.94
N LEU A 71 -7.51 -2.68 -11.91
CA LEU A 71 -8.95 -2.91 -11.72
C LEU A 71 -9.63 -2.55 -13.03
N ILE A 72 -10.37 -3.49 -13.64
CA ILE A 72 -10.98 -3.31 -14.96
C ILE A 72 -12.50 -3.31 -14.79
N ILE A 73 -13.16 -2.29 -15.32
CA ILE A 73 -14.58 -2.02 -15.14
C ILE A 73 -15.25 -1.89 -16.49
N PHE A 74 -16.16 -2.81 -16.79
CA PHE A 74 -16.98 -2.80 -18.00
C PHE A 74 -18.32 -2.11 -17.74
N SER A 75 -18.96 -1.63 -18.81
CA SER A 75 -20.20 -0.86 -18.73
C SER A 75 -21.43 -1.67 -18.35
N ASP A 76 -21.34 -3.00 -18.38
CA ASP A 76 -22.37 -3.93 -17.93
C ASP A 76 -22.30 -4.23 -16.42
N CYS A 77 -21.34 -3.64 -15.69
CA CYS A 77 -21.25 -3.78 -14.25
C CYS A 77 -22.36 -2.99 -13.51
N VAL A 78 -22.62 -3.39 -12.27
CA VAL A 78 -23.40 -2.56 -11.34
C VAL A 78 -22.50 -1.42 -10.87
N LEU A 79 -22.76 -0.20 -11.35
CA LEU A 79 -21.91 0.98 -11.13
C LEU A 79 -21.57 1.21 -9.65
N ASP A 80 -22.55 1.15 -8.76
CA ASP A 80 -22.34 1.35 -7.31
C ASP A 80 -21.38 0.32 -6.70
N ASN A 81 -21.48 -0.95 -7.12
CA ASN A 81 -20.55 -1.99 -6.68
C ASN A 81 -19.14 -1.75 -7.24
N ALA A 82 -19.04 -1.30 -8.49
CA ALA A 82 -17.76 -0.99 -9.11
C ALA A 82 -17.05 0.18 -8.41
N VAL A 83 -17.79 1.24 -8.07
CA VAL A 83 -17.28 2.39 -7.30
C VAL A 83 -16.81 1.94 -5.92
N LYS A 84 -17.64 1.21 -5.16
CA LYS A 84 -17.27 0.67 -3.84
C LYS A 84 -16.05 -0.23 -3.90
N GLY A 85 -15.99 -1.09 -4.92
CA GLY A 85 -14.83 -1.95 -5.18
C GLY A 85 -13.57 -1.14 -5.45
N ALA A 86 -13.65 -0.07 -6.24
CA ALA A 86 -12.52 0.80 -6.53
C ALA A 86 -12.02 1.56 -5.30
N LEU A 87 -12.93 2.11 -4.49
CA LEU A 87 -12.57 2.78 -3.24
C LEU A 87 -11.90 1.81 -2.26
N MET A 88 -12.48 0.62 -2.08
CA MET A 88 -11.89 -0.41 -1.21
C MET A 88 -10.52 -0.84 -1.73
N ALA A 89 -10.38 -1.09 -3.03
CA ALA A 89 -9.13 -1.53 -3.61
C ALA A 89 -8.00 -0.49 -3.47
N ASN A 90 -8.33 0.80 -3.43
CA ASN A 90 -7.36 1.90 -3.45
C ASN A 90 -7.07 2.54 -2.10
N PHE A 91 -8.06 2.62 -1.21
CA PHE A 91 -7.95 3.39 0.04
C PHE A 91 -7.99 2.53 1.31
N LEU A 92 -8.26 1.22 1.19
CA LEU A 92 -8.08 0.29 2.31
C LEU A 92 -6.64 0.37 2.82
N THR A 93 -6.50 0.49 4.16
CA THR A 93 -5.21 0.72 4.84
C THR A 93 -4.36 1.80 4.14
N GLN A 94 -4.99 2.93 3.80
CA GLN A 94 -4.33 4.10 3.21
C GLN A 94 -3.68 3.81 1.83
N GLY A 95 -4.05 2.69 1.20
CA GLY A 95 -3.45 2.20 -0.03
C GLY A 95 -2.13 1.46 0.16
N GLU A 96 -1.68 1.22 1.39
CA GLU A 96 -0.45 0.50 1.74
C GLU A 96 -0.63 -1.03 1.65
N VAL A 97 -1.19 -1.52 0.53
CA VAL A 97 -1.49 -2.93 0.26
C VAL A 97 -0.77 -3.41 -0.98
N CYS A 98 -0.13 -4.59 -0.94
CA CYS A 98 0.63 -5.13 -2.07
C CYS A 98 -0.22 -5.40 -3.32
N CYS A 99 -1.49 -5.75 -3.15
CA CYS A 99 -2.45 -6.03 -4.22
C CYS A 99 -3.39 -4.84 -4.52
N ASN A 100 -3.07 -3.63 -4.04
CA ASN A 100 -3.86 -2.42 -4.27
C ASN A 100 -4.18 -2.23 -5.77
N GLY A 101 -5.45 -1.95 -6.08
CA GLY A 101 -5.98 -1.69 -7.43
C GLY A 101 -5.60 -0.33 -8.02
N THR A 102 -4.31 0.02 -7.92
CA THR A 102 -3.74 1.35 -8.20
C THR A 102 -3.88 1.88 -9.64
N ARG A 103 -4.45 1.08 -10.56
CA ARG A 103 -4.78 1.50 -11.93
C ARG A 103 -6.20 1.06 -12.22
N VAL A 104 -7.11 2.00 -12.37
CA VAL A 104 -8.51 1.72 -12.67
C VAL A 104 -8.77 1.99 -14.14
N PHE A 105 -9.08 0.94 -14.90
CA PHE A 105 -9.44 1.00 -16.31
C PHE A 105 -10.95 0.87 -16.44
N VAL A 106 -11.58 1.85 -17.07
CA VAL A 106 -13.03 1.91 -17.22
C VAL A 106 -13.39 1.95 -18.70
N GLN A 107 -14.34 1.13 -19.12
CA GLN A 107 -14.87 1.18 -20.47
C GLN A 107 -15.44 2.57 -20.76
N GLN A 108 -15.09 3.14 -21.92
CA GLN A 108 -15.37 4.53 -22.30
C GLN A 108 -16.81 5.00 -21.99
N THR A 109 -17.81 4.15 -22.27
CA THR A 109 -19.23 4.48 -22.09
C THR A 109 -19.65 4.63 -20.62
N ALA A 110 -18.89 4.07 -19.67
CA ALA A 110 -19.13 4.17 -18.24
C ALA A 110 -18.20 5.17 -17.52
N LEU A 111 -17.16 5.66 -18.22
CA LEU A 111 -16.09 6.47 -17.64
C LEU A 111 -16.62 7.71 -16.90
N GLU A 112 -17.44 8.53 -17.56
CA GLU A 112 -17.93 9.78 -16.97
C GLU A 112 -18.73 9.55 -15.68
N ALA A 113 -19.71 8.63 -15.74
CA ALA A 113 -20.56 8.30 -14.60
C ALA A 113 -19.75 7.69 -13.44
N PHE A 114 -18.79 6.82 -13.75
CA PHE A 114 -17.90 6.20 -12.77
C PHE A 114 -16.97 7.23 -12.12
N THR A 115 -16.26 8.02 -12.92
CA THR A 115 -15.31 9.04 -12.44
C THR A 115 -16.00 10.03 -11.52
N LYS A 116 -17.18 10.53 -11.91
CA LYS A 116 -17.97 11.46 -11.09
C LYS A 116 -18.28 10.89 -9.71
N GLU A 117 -18.77 9.65 -9.63
CA GLU A 117 -19.15 9.06 -8.35
C GLU A 117 -17.93 8.65 -7.52
N VAL A 118 -16.84 8.16 -8.14
CA VAL A 118 -15.58 7.87 -7.43
C VAL A 118 -15.00 9.12 -6.80
N VAL A 119 -14.91 10.23 -7.53
CA VAL A 119 -14.36 11.49 -7.01
C VAL A 119 -15.20 11.98 -5.83
N LYS A 120 -16.52 12.01 -6.00
CA LYS A 120 -17.46 12.40 -4.95
C LYS A 120 -17.30 11.55 -3.70
N GLN A 121 -17.24 10.22 -3.80
CA GLN A 121 -17.08 9.37 -2.62
C GLN A 121 -15.68 9.48 -2.01
N THR A 122 -14.65 9.67 -2.84
CA THR A 122 -13.27 9.86 -2.36
C THR A 122 -13.13 11.11 -1.52
N GLN A 123 -13.73 12.22 -1.94
CA GLN A 123 -13.75 13.48 -1.17
C GLN A 123 -14.46 13.34 0.18
N ASN A 124 -15.35 12.37 0.35
CA ASN A 124 -16.09 12.11 1.58
C ASN A 124 -15.41 11.10 2.51
N ILE A 125 -14.22 10.59 2.16
CA ILE A 125 -13.47 9.67 3.03
C ILE A 125 -13.05 10.42 4.30
N LYS A 126 -13.54 9.95 5.45
CA LYS A 126 -13.18 10.50 6.76
C LYS A 126 -11.75 10.10 7.14
N ILE A 127 -10.86 11.09 7.13
CA ILE A 127 -9.47 10.95 7.59
C ILE A 127 -9.41 11.27 9.10
N GLY A 128 -8.71 10.46 9.90
CA GLY A 128 -8.64 10.70 11.34
C GLY A 128 -7.89 9.64 12.13
N ASP A 129 -8.12 9.64 13.45
CA ASP A 129 -7.51 8.68 14.38
C ASP A 129 -7.92 7.24 14.00
N PRO A 130 -6.97 6.33 13.72
CA PRO A 130 -7.27 4.94 13.36
C PRO A 130 -7.99 4.14 14.46
N LEU A 131 -8.05 4.64 15.70
CA LEU A 131 -8.78 4.00 16.80
C LEU A 131 -10.28 4.33 16.81
N LEU A 132 -10.72 5.33 16.06
CA LEU A 132 -12.14 5.71 15.98
C LEU A 132 -12.88 4.86 14.93
N GLN A 133 -14.08 4.39 15.29
CA GLN A 133 -14.88 3.50 14.43
C GLN A 133 -15.35 4.13 13.12
N ASP A 134 -15.45 5.46 13.08
CA ASP A 134 -15.92 6.20 11.93
C ASP A 134 -14.78 6.70 11.02
N THR A 135 -13.52 6.55 11.45
CA THR A 135 -12.36 6.76 10.58
C THR A 135 -12.38 5.76 9.42
N ARG A 136 -12.11 6.27 8.22
CA ARG A 136 -11.99 5.46 6.99
C ARG A 136 -10.58 5.49 6.43
N MET A 137 -9.78 6.49 6.79
CA MET A 137 -8.37 6.58 6.42
C MET A 137 -7.54 7.17 7.59
N GLY A 138 -6.50 6.45 8.02
CA GLY A 138 -5.54 6.91 9.02
C GLY A 138 -4.31 7.58 8.40
N ALA A 139 -3.26 7.74 9.21
CA ALA A 139 -1.95 8.21 8.74
C ALA A 139 -1.20 7.11 7.97
N LEU A 140 -0.31 7.52 7.08
CA LEU A 140 0.67 6.63 6.46
C LEU A 140 1.71 6.18 7.49
N ILE A 141 2.38 5.07 7.20
CA ILE A 141 3.21 4.35 8.18
C ILE A 141 4.34 5.20 8.79
N ASN A 142 4.95 6.11 8.03
CA ASN A 142 5.98 7.04 8.51
C ASN A 142 6.18 8.24 7.57
N LYS A 143 6.92 9.25 8.06
CA LYS A 143 7.25 10.48 7.32
C LYS A 143 7.92 10.23 5.97
N ALA A 144 8.93 9.37 5.92
CA ALA A 144 9.65 9.08 4.68
C ALA A 144 8.74 8.45 3.61
N HIS A 145 7.77 7.64 4.04
CA HIS A 145 6.77 7.07 3.15
C HIS A 145 5.79 8.12 2.63
N LEU A 146 5.28 9.00 3.51
CA LEU A 146 4.43 10.13 3.11
C LEU A 146 5.12 11.02 2.07
N GLU A 147 6.36 11.43 2.34
CA GLU A 147 7.16 12.26 1.41
C GLU A 147 7.33 11.57 0.05
N LYS A 148 7.60 10.26 0.06
CA LYS A 148 7.71 9.47 -1.17
C LYS A 148 6.39 9.45 -1.94
N VAL A 149 5.25 9.23 -1.29
CA VAL A 149 3.94 9.20 -1.95
C VAL A 149 3.59 10.57 -2.55
N LEU A 150 3.75 11.65 -1.78
CA LEU A 150 3.54 13.01 -2.25
C LEU A 150 4.45 13.34 -3.44
N SER A 151 5.70 12.85 -3.45
CA SER A 151 6.60 13.04 -4.58
C SER A 151 6.09 12.39 -5.89
N PHE A 152 5.37 11.27 -5.82
CA PHE A 152 4.77 10.65 -7.00
C PHE A 152 3.55 11.42 -7.50
N VAL A 153 2.72 11.94 -6.59
CA VAL A 153 1.60 12.82 -6.97
C VAL A 153 2.12 14.08 -7.66
N LYS A 154 3.19 14.69 -7.11
CA LYS A 154 3.85 15.84 -7.73
C LYS A 154 4.38 15.53 -9.13
N GLN A 155 5.09 14.41 -9.28
CA GLN A 155 5.61 13.97 -10.58
C GLN A 155 4.49 13.73 -11.60
N ALA A 156 3.36 13.13 -11.18
CA ALA A 156 2.22 12.91 -12.07
C ALA A 156 1.62 14.24 -12.55
N LYS A 157 1.49 15.24 -11.67
CA LYS A 157 1.07 16.61 -12.02
C LYS A 157 2.03 17.23 -13.04
N GLU A 158 3.34 17.14 -12.79
CA GLU A 158 4.40 17.64 -13.70
C GLU A 158 4.38 16.94 -15.08
N GLN A 159 3.93 15.68 -15.13
CA GLN A 159 3.77 14.89 -16.36
C GLN A 159 2.42 15.10 -17.06
N GLY A 160 1.57 16.00 -16.55
CA GLY A 160 0.30 16.36 -17.18
C GLY A 160 -0.91 15.53 -16.77
N ALA A 161 -0.82 14.75 -15.68
CA ALA A 161 -2.01 14.12 -15.11
C ALA A 161 -2.94 15.17 -14.50
N GLU A 162 -4.24 15.04 -14.75
CA GLU A 162 -5.26 15.86 -14.13
C GLU A 162 -5.54 15.38 -12.71
N VAL A 163 -5.71 16.31 -11.78
CA VAL A 163 -5.99 16.02 -10.37
C VAL A 163 -7.47 16.23 -10.14
N LEU A 164 -8.23 15.15 -10.06
CA LEU A 164 -9.67 15.22 -9.85
C LEU A 164 -10.01 15.52 -8.40
N CYS A 165 -9.23 15.00 -7.44
CA CYS A 165 -9.28 15.41 -6.03
C CYS A 165 -8.03 15.00 -5.24
N GLY A 166 -7.72 15.76 -4.19
CA GLY A 166 -6.74 15.42 -3.14
C GLY A 166 -5.29 15.30 -3.60
N GLY A 167 -4.51 14.46 -2.90
CA GLY A 167 -3.09 14.25 -3.20
C GLY A 167 -2.14 15.24 -2.54
N ASP A 168 -2.56 15.87 -1.44
CA ASP A 168 -1.78 16.84 -0.69
C ASP A 168 -1.60 16.38 0.76
N ALA A 169 -0.57 16.89 1.44
CA ALA A 169 -0.42 16.68 2.87
C ALA A 169 -1.67 17.19 3.61
N PHE A 170 -2.13 16.41 4.58
CA PHE A 170 -3.35 16.71 5.33
C PHE A 170 -3.02 16.82 6.80
N VAL A 171 -3.68 17.75 7.50
CA VAL A 171 -3.61 17.86 8.95
C VAL A 171 -5.05 17.75 9.45
N PRO A 172 -5.42 16.63 10.12
CA PRO A 172 -6.75 16.50 10.69
C PRO A 172 -7.05 17.63 11.68
N ASP A 173 -8.33 18.00 11.81
CA ASP A 173 -8.78 19.06 12.72
C ASP A 173 -8.48 18.75 14.19
N ASP A 174 -8.40 17.46 14.54
CA ASP A 174 -8.02 17.02 15.88
C ASP A 174 -6.56 17.39 16.19
N PRO A 175 -6.30 18.30 17.15
CA PRO A 175 -4.95 18.75 17.47
C PRO A 175 -4.01 17.64 17.96
N SER A 176 -4.54 16.53 18.47
CA SER A 176 -3.75 15.37 18.89
C SER A 176 -3.07 14.68 17.70
N LEU A 177 -3.63 14.85 16.49
CA LEU A 177 -3.16 14.21 15.26
C LEU A 177 -2.21 15.08 14.45
N LYS A 178 -1.92 16.31 14.87
CA LYS A 178 -1.14 17.31 14.10
C LYS A 178 0.25 16.86 13.65
N ASN A 179 0.84 15.89 14.36
CA ASN A 179 2.17 15.35 14.07
C ASN A 179 2.13 14.04 13.28
N GLY A 180 0.94 13.54 12.92
CA GLY A 180 0.79 12.33 12.13
C GLY A 180 1.06 12.57 10.64
N PHE A 181 1.25 11.48 9.91
CA PHE A 181 1.67 11.49 8.51
C PHE A 181 0.47 11.31 7.57
N TYR A 182 -0.44 12.28 7.58
CA TYR A 182 -1.67 12.19 6.79
C TYR A 182 -1.53 12.85 5.41
N MET A 183 -2.32 12.35 4.46
CA MET A 183 -2.56 13.00 3.17
C MET A 183 -4.02 12.84 2.77
N SER A 184 -4.52 13.74 1.93
CA SER A 184 -5.84 13.59 1.32
C SER A 184 -5.83 12.47 0.27
N PRO A 185 -6.89 11.64 0.20
CA PRO A 185 -7.00 10.59 -0.81
C PRO A 185 -7.02 11.19 -2.21
N CYS A 186 -6.27 10.59 -3.13
CA CYS A 186 -5.95 11.18 -4.42
C CYS A 186 -6.60 10.40 -5.56
N VAL A 187 -7.28 11.11 -6.46
CA VAL A 187 -7.70 10.57 -7.76
C VAL A 187 -7.04 11.40 -8.85
N LEU A 188 -6.28 10.72 -9.69
CA LEU A 188 -5.62 11.30 -10.86
C LEU A 188 -6.22 10.69 -12.12
N GLU A 189 -6.49 11.53 -13.10
CA GLU A 189 -6.84 11.10 -14.45
C GLU A 189 -5.65 11.36 -15.37
N ILE A 190 -5.34 10.37 -16.21
CA ILE A 190 -4.34 10.52 -17.25
C ILE A 190 -5.12 10.54 -18.56
N SER A 191 -5.17 11.71 -19.19
CA SER A 191 -5.79 11.82 -20.51
C SER A 191 -5.05 10.87 -21.46
N SER A 192 -5.79 10.02 -22.17
CA SER A 192 -5.22 9.29 -23.30
C SER A 192 -4.68 10.33 -24.28
N VAL A 193 -3.43 10.17 -24.72
CA VAL A 193 -2.90 10.91 -25.89
C VAL A 193 -3.96 10.80 -26.98
N PRO A 194 -4.44 11.92 -27.57
CA PRO A 194 -5.37 11.84 -28.67
C PRO A 194 -4.72 11.01 -29.78
N THR A 195 -5.33 9.88 -30.11
CA THR A 195 -5.03 9.11 -31.34
C THR A 195 -5.38 9.94 -32.55
#